data_AF-A0A7S3S1M2-F1
#
_entry.id   AF-A0A7S3S1M2-F1
#
_cell.length_a   1.000
_cell.length_b   1.000
_cell.length_c   1.000
_cell.angle_alpha   90.00
_cell.angle_beta   90.00
_cell.angle_gamma   90.00
#
_symmetry.space_group_name_H-M   'P 1'
#
loop_
_entity.id
_entity.type
_entity.pdbx_description
1 polymer ?
#
loop_
_entity_poly.entity_id
_entity_poly.type
_entity_poly.pdbx_seq_one_letter_code
_entity_poly.pdbx_strand_id
1 'polypeptide(L)'
;MPTDALEDLMHQKAHAQKSRAKARRSKHHRGGVPPEPADAPVLRTAWSTRLVPHNEFMGPWERCHATLVNDARAYRATGRPQIALLGDSITESWRGTGLCRKLGRCQGVPGVLQATLGARWPQPTVLGIAADHTQHLLWRLADGELSPAMASDPQLAFVVLIGTNNLGRGHTLRGGGVERTFFSAHVFLLLLQATRQRRRSRAWSPSRAPSSTKHRAGCC
;
A
#
# COMPACT_ATOMS: atom_id res chain seq x y z
N MET A 1 -19.95 7.87 26.27
CA MET A 1 -19.91 6.45 25.85
C MET A 1 -18.43 6.08 25.71
N PRO A 2 -17.95 5.05 26.43
CA PRO A 2 -16.58 5.04 26.94
C PRO A 2 -15.56 4.53 25.91
N THR A 3 -14.48 5.29 25.73
CA THR A 3 -13.28 4.97 24.93
C THR A 3 -12.42 3.87 25.54
N ASP A 4 -12.63 3.58 26.82
CA ASP A 4 -11.75 2.72 27.62
C ASP A 4 -11.86 1.23 27.25
N ALA A 5 -13.04 0.79 26.79
CA ALA A 5 -13.27 -0.60 26.41
C ALA A 5 -12.50 -1.04 25.14
N LEU A 6 -12.19 -0.09 24.25
CA LEU A 6 -11.42 -0.38 23.04
C LEU A 6 -9.93 -0.45 23.34
N GLU A 7 -9.42 0.42 24.22
CA GLU A 7 -8.02 0.39 24.65
C GLU A 7 -7.70 -0.86 25.49
N ASP A 8 -8.62 -1.29 26.36
CA ASP A 8 -8.50 -2.54 27.11
C ASP A 8 -8.53 -3.78 26.20
N LEU A 9 -9.36 -3.78 25.16
CA LEU A 9 -9.41 -4.86 24.19
C LEU A 9 -8.10 -4.95 23.37
N MET A 10 -7.48 -3.81 23.08
CA MET A 10 -6.19 -3.75 22.39
C MET A 10 -5.04 -4.22 23.30
N HIS A 11 -5.04 -3.86 24.59
CA HIS A 11 -4.06 -4.34 25.56
C HIS A 11 -4.20 -5.85 25.84
N GLN A 12 -5.42 -6.37 25.97
CA GLN A 12 -5.66 -7.80 26.16
C GLN A 12 -5.20 -8.63 24.94
N LYS A 13 -5.44 -8.13 23.71
CA LYS A 13 -4.93 -8.76 22.48
C LYS A 13 -3.41 -8.76 22.42
N ALA A 14 -2.76 -7.67 22.86
CA ALA A 14 -1.29 -7.59 22.92
C ALA A 14 -0.69 -8.57 23.94
N HIS A 15 -1.32 -8.77 25.11
CA HIS A 15 -0.88 -9.77 26.09
C HIS A 15 -1.10 -11.22 25.62
N ALA A 16 -2.22 -11.51 24.96
CA ALA A 16 -2.48 -12.83 24.37
C ALA A 16 -1.51 -13.18 23.21
N GLN A 17 -1.03 -12.17 22.50
CA GLN A 17 -0.02 -12.32 21.45
C GLN A 17 1.37 -12.63 22.04
N LYS A 18 1.72 -12.05 23.19
CA LYS A 18 2.94 -12.34 23.95
C LYS A 18 2.95 -13.76 24.53
N SER A 19 1.83 -14.26 25.05
CA SER A 19 1.76 -15.62 25.63
C SER A 19 1.85 -16.72 24.57
N ARG A 20 1.25 -16.51 23.38
CA ARG A 20 1.35 -17.45 22.25
C ARG A 20 2.75 -17.51 21.63
N ALA A 21 3.53 -16.44 21.71
CA ALA A 21 4.92 -16.42 21.26
C ALA A 21 5.84 -17.34 22.09
N LYS A 22 5.54 -17.57 23.37
CA LYS A 22 6.33 -18.45 24.26
C LYS A 22 6.14 -19.95 23.96
N ALA A 23 5.01 -20.33 23.36
CA ALA A 23 4.61 -21.74 23.18
C ALA A 23 5.10 -22.40 21.88
N ARG A 24 5.59 -21.65 20.88
CA ARG A 24 5.99 -22.22 19.56
C ARG A 24 7.51 -22.36 19.39
N ARG A 25 8.17 -22.82 20.45
CA ARG A 25 9.57 -23.25 20.43
C ARG A 25 9.66 -24.64 19.79
N SER A 26 9.57 -24.73 18.47
CA SER A 26 9.99 -25.94 17.75
C SER A 26 10.26 -25.64 16.27
N LYS A 27 11.45 -26.09 15.83
CA LYS A 27 11.95 -26.21 14.45
C LYS A 27 12.71 -25.01 13.87
N HIS A 28 14.01 -25.04 14.16
CA HIS A 28 15.17 -24.60 13.39
C HIS A 28 15.06 -23.31 12.57
N HIS A 29 15.65 -22.24 13.10
CA HIS A 29 16.11 -21.09 12.34
C HIS A 29 17.50 -20.69 12.86
N ARG A 30 18.52 -20.73 11.98
CA ARG A 30 19.83 -20.15 12.25
C ARG A 30 19.63 -18.63 12.36
N GLY A 31 19.93 -18.06 13.53
CA GLY A 31 19.70 -16.67 13.88
C GLY A 31 18.33 -16.48 14.55
N GLY A 32 18.31 -16.31 15.87
CA GLY A 32 17.12 -16.32 16.74
C GLY A 32 16.10 -15.19 16.54
N VAL A 33 16.03 -14.56 15.36
CA VAL A 33 15.01 -13.57 15.00
C VAL A 33 13.81 -14.30 14.37
N PRO A 34 12.58 -14.12 14.90
CA PRO A 34 11.39 -14.76 14.35
C PRO A 34 11.09 -14.26 12.93
N PRO A 35 10.43 -15.08 12.10
CA PRO A 35 10.01 -14.65 10.77
C PRO A 35 9.00 -13.51 10.83
N GLU A 36 9.13 -12.60 9.87
CA GLU A 36 8.20 -11.49 9.70
C GLU A 36 6.93 -12.00 9.00
N PRO A 37 5.72 -11.79 9.56
CA PRO A 37 4.47 -12.15 8.88
C PRO A 37 4.28 -11.30 7.61
N ALA A 38 4.01 -11.94 6.47
CA ALA A 38 3.83 -11.27 5.18
C ALA A 38 2.55 -10.42 5.08
N ASP A 39 1.57 -10.69 5.95
CA ASP A 39 0.21 -10.14 5.95
C ASP A 39 0.00 -9.06 7.02
N ALA A 40 1.05 -8.62 7.70
CA ALA A 40 0.98 -7.56 8.71
C ALA A 40 2.04 -6.47 8.45
N PRO A 41 1.79 -5.21 8.86
CA PRO A 41 2.81 -4.18 8.80
C PRO A 41 3.94 -4.51 9.77
N VAL A 42 5.13 -4.73 9.23
CA VAL A 42 6.32 -5.06 10.02
C VAL A 42 7.48 -4.21 9.55
N LEU A 43 8.12 -3.51 10.49
CA LEU A 43 9.40 -2.85 10.22
C LEU A 43 10.44 -3.92 9.88
N ARG A 44 11.29 -3.61 8.90
CA ARG A 44 12.34 -4.50 8.45
C ARG A 44 13.28 -4.90 9.60
N THR A 45 13.55 -6.19 9.71
CA THR A 45 14.46 -6.77 10.72
C THR A 45 15.63 -7.51 10.07
N ALA A 46 16.56 -8.00 10.90
CA ALA A 46 17.65 -8.88 10.45
C ALA A 46 17.14 -10.16 9.76
N TRP A 47 15.87 -10.54 9.97
CA TRP A 47 15.28 -11.69 9.31
C TRP A 47 15.15 -11.52 7.80
N SER A 48 14.74 -10.35 7.32
CA SER A 48 14.60 -10.08 5.89
C SER A 48 15.93 -9.69 5.25
N THR A 49 16.86 -9.07 6.00
CA THR A 49 18.16 -8.62 5.47
C THR A 49 19.27 -9.68 5.41
N ARG A 50 19.06 -10.97 5.70
CA ARG A 50 20.14 -12.02 5.85
C ARG A 50 21.28 -12.08 4.80
N LEU A 51 21.15 -11.48 3.62
CA LEU A 51 22.21 -11.48 2.58
C LEU A 51 23.13 -10.25 2.65
N VAL A 52 22.77 -9.25 3.45
CA VAL A 52 23.51 -8.01 3.66
C VAL A 52 23.55 -7.75 5.16
N PRO A 53 24.68 -7.27 5.73
CA PRO A 53 24.69 -6.84 7.13
C PRO A 53 23.52 -5.89 7.41
N HIS A 54 22.72 -6.20 8.42
CA HIS A 54 21.45 -5.50 8.67
C HIS A 54 21.66 -4.00 8.84
N ASN A 55 22.69 -3.61 9.59
CA ASN A 55 23.09 -2.22 9.81
C ASN A 55 23.46 -1.48 8.51
N GLU A 56 24.13 -2.14 7.57
CA GLU A 56 24.54 -1.54 6.30
C GLU A 56 23.35 -1.30 5.36
N PHE A 57 22.31 -2.12 5.48
CA PHE A 57 21.09 -1.99 4.67
C PHE A 57 20.08 -1.00 5.29
N MET A 58 19.91 -1.01 6.61
CA MET A 58 18.87 -0.24 7.29
C MET A 58 19.06 1.27 7.13
N GLY A 59 20.29 1.78 7.28
CA GLY A 59 20.53 3.23 7.14
C GLY A 59 20.09 3.80 5.77
N PRO A 60 20.51 3.21 4.63
CA PRO A 60 20.00 3.58 3.32
C PRO A 60 18.48 3.40 3.16
N TRP A 61 17.92 2.31 3.69
CA TRP A 61 16.48 2.04 3.61
C TRP A 61 15.66 3.10 4.35
N GLU A 62 16.04 3.46 5.58
CA GLU A 62 15.39 4.51 6.39
C GLU A 62 15.46 5.88 5.73
N ARG A 63 16.62 6.24 5.16
CA ARG A 63 16.76 7.49 4.38
C ARG A 63 15.89 7.50 3.14
N CYS A 64 15.77 6.35 2.46
CA CYS A 64 14.89 6.22 1.30
C CYS A 64 13.43 6.37 1.72
N HIS A 65 12.99 5.69 2.79
CA HIS A 65 11.66 5.87 3.37
C HIS A 65 11.37 7.34 3.70
N ALA A 66 12.28 8.04 4.38
CA ALA A 66 12.12 9.47 4.68
C ALA A 66 11.98 10.34 3.42
N THR A 67 12.70 10.00 2.33
CA THR A 67 12.55 10.67 1.03
C THR A 67 11.15 10.46 0.45
N LEU A 68 10.64 9.22 0.50
CA LEU A 68 9.32 8.88 -0.02
C LEU A 68 8.18 9.46 0.82
N VAL A 69 8.36 9.60 2.14
CA VAL A 69 7.43 10.35 3.00
C VAL A 69 7.33 11.80 2.57
N ASN A 70 8.46 12.44 2.22
CA ASN A 70 8.46 13.81 1.71
C ASN A 70 7.74 13.91 0.36
N ASP A 71 7.97 12.96 -0.56
CA ASP A 71 7.26 12.89 -1.83
C ASP A 71 5.73 12.73 -1.63
N ALA A 72 5.33 11.83 -0.72
CA ALA A 72 3.93 11.61 -0.36
C ALA A 72 3.28 12.85 0.28
N ARG A 73 4.04 13.61 1.09
CA ARG A 73 3.59 14.89 1.67
C ARG A 73 3.53 16.02 0.65
N ALA A 74 4.37 15.99 -0.38
CA ALA A 74 4.37 16.98 -1.45
C ALA A 74 3.18 16.78 -2.42
N TYR A 75 2.59 15.59 -2.45
CA TYR A 75 1.40 15.29 -3.24
C TYR A 75 0.26 16.30 -3.03
N ARG A 76 -0.37 16.72 -4.13
CA ARG A 76 -1.54 17.60 -4.12
C ARG A 76 -2.63 17.01 -5.00
N ALA A 77 -3.86 17.02 -4.50
CA ALA A 77 -5.02 16.71 -5.33
C ALA A 77 -5.19 17.79 -6.39
N THR A 78 -5.24 17.40 -7.66
CA THR A 78 -5.38 18.34 -8.79
C THR A 78 -6.80 18.38 -9.36
N GLY A 79 -7.69 17.52 -8.86
CA GLY A 79 -9.01 17.29 -9.45
C GLY A 79 -8.97 16.54 -10.79
N ARG A 80 -7.78 16.16 -11.28
CA ARG A 80 -7.58 15.35 -12.50
C ARG A 80 -7.04 13.96 -12.12
N PRO A 81 -7.18 12.94 -12.98
CA PRO A 81 -6.59 11.62 -12.74
C PRO A 81 -5.09 11.71 -12.45
N GLN A 82 -4.65 11.00 -11.40
CA GLN A 82 -3.25 10.89 -10.96
C GLN A 82 -2.88 9.41 -10.72
N ILE A 83 -1.60 9.11 -10.63
CA ILE A 83 -1.12 7.74 -10.39
C ILE A 83 0.00 7.71 -9.35
N ALA A 84 -0.06 6.73 -8.44
CA ALA A 84 1.00 6.38 -7.51
C ALA A 84 1.42 4.93 -7.71
N LEU A 85 2.71 4.70 -7.95
CA LEU A 85 3.32 3.38 -8.09
C LEU A 85 3.97 3.01 -6.75
N LEU A 86 3.57 1.90 -6.12
CA LEU A 86 4.15 1.44 -4.85
C LEU A 86 4.73 0.04 -5.00
N GLY A 87 5.87 -0.23 -4.38
CA GLY A 87 6.46 -1.56 -4.52
C GLY A 87 7.90 -1.74 -4.07
N ASP A 88 8.53 -2.74 -4.68
CA ASP A 88 9.93 -3.09 -4.45
C ASP A 88 10.89 -2.44 -5.49
N SER A 89 12.06 -3.04 -5.71
CA SER A 89 13.07 -2.62 -6.67
C SER A 89 12.57 -2.46 -8.10
N ILE A 90 11.55 -3.23 -8.52
CA ILE A 90 10.95 -3.10 -9.85
C ILE A 90 10.27 -1.72 -9.95
N THR A 91 9.54 -1.33 -8.90
CA THR A 91 8.89 -0.02 -8.83
C THR A 91 9.91 1.09 -8.63
N GLU A 92 10.89 0.91 -7.75
CA GLU A 92 11.92 1.92 -7.49
C GLU A 92 12.73 2.27 -8.76
N SER A 93 12.95 1.29 -9.64
CA SER A 93 13.71 1.50 -10.88
C SER A 93 13.11 2.61 -11.76
N TRP A 94 11.80 2.89 -11.65
CA TRP A 94 11.16 4.04 -12.32
C TRP A 94 11.72 5.40 -11.90
N ARG A 95 12.31 5.50 -10.70
CA ARG A 95 13.05 6.67 -10.21
C ARG A 95 14.50 6.73 -10.71
N GLY A 96 14.99 5.66 -11.34
CA GLY A 96 16.40 5.53 -11.71
C GLY A 96 17.30 5.13 -10.53
N THR A 97 16.72 4.61 -9.44
CA THR A 97 17.44 4.35 -8.18
C THR A 97 17.30 2.93 -7.66
N GLY A 98 18.22 2.56 -6.75
CA GLY A 98 18.07 1.46 -5.80
C GLY A 98 18.45 1.95 -4.39
N LEU A 99 17.58 1.73 -3.40
CA LEU A 99 17.67 2.34 -2.07
C LEU A 99 17.86 3.87 -2.12
N CYS A 100 17.11 4.52 -3.01
CA CYS A 100 17.15 5.94 -3.32
C CYS A 100 18.53 6.46 -3.77
N ARG A 101 19.44 5.58 -4.20
CA ARG A 101 20.73 5.94 -4.80
C ARG A 101 20.69 5.67 -6.29
N LYS A 102 21.26 6.58 -7.10
CA LYS A 102 21.38 6.38 -8.55
C LYS A 102 22.05 5.03 -8.84
N LEU A 103 21.46 4.28 -9.75
CA LEU A 103 21.92 2.94 -10.10
C LEU A 103 22.08 2.84 -11.61
N GLY A 104 23.27 2.46 -12.09
CA GLY A 104 23.60 2.47 -13.53
C GLY A 104 22.62 1.64 -14.38
N ARG A 105 22.17 0.48 -13.87
CA ARG A 105 21.19 -0.37 -14.58
C ARG A 105 19.80 0.28 -14.75
N CYS A 106 19.51 1.34 -14.00
CA CYS A 106 18.25 2.07 -14.05
C CYS A 106 18.39 3.40 -14.85
N GLN A 107 19.54 3.62 -15.50
CA GLN A 107 19.76 4.79 -16.34
C GLN A 107 18.75 4.82 -17.50
N GLY A 108 18.17 5.99 -17.75
CA GLY A 108 17.16 6.19 -18.80
C GLY A 108 15.74 5.75 -18.42
N VAL A 109 15.55 4.95 -17.37
CA VAL A 109 14.23 4.47 -16.95
C VAL A 109 13.25 5.61 -16.58
N PRO A 110 13.66 6.70 -15.89
CA PRO A 110 12.77 7.84 -15.66
C PRO A 110 12.26 8.49 -16.96
N GLY A 111 13.05 8.46 -18.04
CA GLY A 111 12.61 8.94 -19.35
C GLY A 111 11.51 8.05 -19.94
N VAL A 112 11.62 6.73 -19.77
CA VAL A 112 10.57 5.78 -20.18
C VAL A 112 9.29 6.00 -19.38
N LEU A 113 9.38 6.23 -18.06
CA LEU A 113 8.22 6.57 -17.23
C LEU A 113 7.49 7.78 -17.81
N GLN A 114 8.24 8.83 -18.14
CA GLN A 114 7.64 10.07 -18.63
C GLN A 114 7.05 9.93 -20.02
N ALA A 115 7.70 9.18 -20.91
CA ALA A 115 7.20 8.91 -22.27
C ALA A 115 5.96 8.00 -22.29
N THR A 116 5.73 7.19 -21.24
CA THR A 116 4.63 6.24 -21.16
C THR A 116 3.53 6.73 -20.22
N LEU A 117 3.63 6.43 -18.92
CA LEU A 117 2.63 6.81 -17.92
C LEU A 117 2.53 8.33 -17.77
N GLY A 118 3.67 9.03 -17.88
CA GLY A 118 3.75 10.49 -17.81
C GLY A 118 2.96 11.22 -18.90
N ALA A 119 2.69 10.57 -20.04
CA ALA A 119 1.83 11.15 -21.09
C ALA A 119 0.37 11.29 -20.64
N ARG A 120 -0.11 10.38 -19.78
CA ARG A 120 -1.49 10.38 -19.28
C ARG A 120 -1.63 10.96 -17.87
N TRP A 121 -0.60 10.78 -17.04
CA TRP A 121 -0.49 11.22 -15.65
C TRP A 121 0.81 12.00 -15.48
N PRO A 122 0.80 13.34 -15.67
CA PRO A 122 2.02 14.13 -15.81
C PRO A 122 2.99 14.12 -14.63
N GLN A 123 2.54 13.68 -13.44
CA GLN A 123 3.36 13.61 -12.24
C GLN A 123 3.15 12.27 -11.52
N PRO A 124 3.64 11.14 -12.08
CA PRO A 124 3.54 9.85 -11.41
C PRO A 124 4.32 9.88 -10.10
N THR A 125 3.68 9.56 -8.98
CA THR A 125 4.37 9.41 -7.69
C THR A 125 4.94 8.00 -7.60
N VAL A 126 6.24 7.84 -7.34
CA VAL A 126 6.89 6.52 -7.27
C VAL A 126 7.40 6.26 -5.85
N LEU A 127 6.74 5.35 -5.15
CA LEU A 127 6.99 4.96 -3.76
C LEU A 127 7.48 3.50 -3.68
N GLY A 128 8.62 3.24 -4.33
CA GLY A 128 9.27 1.93 -4.34
C GLY A 128 10.56 1.93 -3.51
N ILE A 129 10.82 0.86 -2.77
CA ILE A 129 12.13 0.64 -2.12
C ILE A 129 12.65 -0.77 -2.43
N ALA A 130 13.88 -0.85 -2.91
CA ALA A 130 14.53 -2.10 -3.24
C ALA A 130 14.54 -3.11 -2.08
N ALA A 131 14.41 -4.38 -2.45
CA ALA A 131 14.31 -5.53 -1.54
C ALA A 131 13.07 -5.55 -0.63
N ASP A 132 12.11 -4.65 -0.80
CA ASP A 132 10.87 -4.68 -0.01
C ASP A 132 10.05 -5.95 -0.23
N HIS A 133 9.48 -6.39 0.89
CA HIS A 133 8.50 -7.45 0.96
C HIS A 133 7.13 -6.79 1.19
N THR A 134 6.06 -7.57 1.08
CA THR A 134 4.69 -7.12 1.35
C THR A 134 4.57 -6.42 2.72
N GLN A 135 5.09 -7.01 3.79
CA GLN A 135 5.02 -6.46 5.14
C GLN A 135 5.72 -5.12 5.32
N HIS A 136 6.79 -4.87 4.56
CA HIS A 136 7.56 -3.63 4.63
C HIS A 136 6.79 -2.49 3.97
N LEU A 137 6.19 -2.74 2.80
CA LEU A 137 5.33 -1.76 2.15
C LEU A 137 4.12 -1.42 3.05
N LEU A 138 3.48 -2.44 3.66
CA LEU A 138 2.38 -2.21 4.60
C LEU A 138 2.81 -1.32 5.78
N TRP A 139 4.00 -1.57 6.35
CA TRP A 139 4.53 -0.74 7.42
C TRP A 139 4.78 0.71 6.96
N ARG A 140 5.46 0.91 5.83
CA ARG A 140 5.80 2.25 5.31
C ARG A 140 4.58 3.10 4.98
N LEU A 141 3.53 2.48 4.42
CA LEU A 141 2.27 3.18 4.16
C LEU A 141 1.61 3.66 5.46
N ALA A 142 1.66 2.85 6.53
CA ALA A 142 1.19 3.25 7.84
C ALA A 142 2.08 4.32 8.50
N ASP A 143 3.38 4.33 8.20
CA ASP A 143 4.38 5.26 8.76
C ASP A 143 4.50 6.59 7.97
N GLY A 144 3.58 6.86 7.04
CA GLY A 144 3.43 8.20 6.44
C GLY A 144 3.74 8.29 4.95
N GLU A 145 4.08 7.20 4.27
CA GLU A 145 4.15 7.18 2.80
C GLU A 145 2.76 7.20 2.12
N LEU A 146 1.69 7.00 2.89
CA LEU A 146 0.33 7.31 2.45
C LEU A 146 -0.15 8.58 3.17
N SER A 147 0.02 9.74 2.52
CA SER A 147 -0.44 10.99 3.12
C SER A 147 -1.97 11.10 3.14
N PRO A 148 -2.56 11.88 4.07
CA PRO A 148 -4.01 12.09 4.10
C PRO A 148 -4.58 12.65 2.79
N ALA A 149 -3.80 13.48 2.08
CA ALA A 149 -4.17 14.01 0.77
C ALA A 149 -4.26 12.90 -0.28
N MET A 150 -3.29 11.97 -0.32
CA MET A 150 -3.34 10.81 -1.21
C MET A 150 -4.50 9.88 -0.85
N ALA A 151 -4.71 9.60 0.43
CA ALA A 151 -5.77 8.69 0.89
C ALA A 151 -7.18 9.22 0.59
N SER A 152 -7.34 10.55 0.50
CA SER A 152 -8.62 11.22 0.27
C SER A 152 -8.86 11.61 -1.19
N ASP A 153 -7.86 11.59 -2.08
CA ASP A 153 -8.03 11.96 -3.49
C ASP A 153 -8.70 10.82 -4.29
N PRO A 154 -9.96 10.98 -4.75
CA PRO A 154 -10.65 9.94 -5.52
C PRO A 154 -10.19 9.85 -6.98
N GLN A 155 -9.30 10.74 -7.43
CA GLN A 155 -8.67 10.72 -8.76
C GLN A 155 -7.30 10.03 -8.74
N LEU A 156 -6.76 9.72 -7.56
CA LEU A 156 -5.52 8.98 -7.43
C LEU A 156 -5.77 7.48 -7.62
N ALA A 157 -5.10 6.89 -8.61
CA ALA A 157 -5.01 5.45 -8.76
C ALA A 157 -3.69 4.94 -8.14
N PHE A 158 -3.78 3.89 -7.34
CA PHE A 158 -2.62 3.18 -6.83
C PHE A 158 -2.32 1.97 -7.70
N VAL A 159 -1.06 1.77 -8.08
CA VAL A 159 -0.55 0.57 -8.75
C VAL A 159 0.48 -0.05 -7.83
N VAL A 160 0.28 -1.32 -7.48
CA VAL A 160 1.19 -2.02 -6.57
C VAL A 160 1.85 -3.21 -7.22
N LEU A 161 3.18 -3.20 -7.15
CA LEU A 161 4.06 -4.25 -7.64
C LEU A 161 5.03 -4.63 -6.51
N ILE A 162 4.61 -5.60 -5.71
CA ILE A 162 5.31 -6.07 -4.51
C ILE A 162 5.16 -7.59 -4.38
N GLY A 163 6.12 -8.24 -3.72
CA GLY A 163 6.00 -9.65 -3.33
C GLY A 163 7.04 -10.58 -3.93
N THR A 164 7.79 -10.14 -4.95
CA THR A 164 8.87 -10.96 -5.53
C THR A 164 9.91 -11.36 -4.49
N ASN A 165 10.26 -10.43 -3.59
CA ASN A 165 11.24 -10.67 -2.51
C ASN A 165 10.70 -11.53 -1.36
N ASN A 166 9.38 -11.74 -1.26
CA ASN A 166 8.84 -12.70 -0.30
C ASN A 166 9.18 -14.14 -0.72
N LEU A 167 9.27 -14.40 -2.04
CA LEU A 167 9.56 -15.73 -2.58
C LEU A 167 10.95 -16.20 -2.13
N GLY A 168 11.03 -17.43 -1.59
CA GLY A 168 12.30 -18.01 -1.14
C GLY A 168 12.80 -17.52 0.22
N ARG A 169 12.13 -16.56 0.87
CA ARG A 169 12.48 -16.06 2.20
C ARG A 169 11.72 -16.75 3.35
N GLY A 170 11.32 -18.00 3.17
CA GLY A 170 10.44 -18.72 4.10
C GLY A 170 8.95 -18.49 3.84
N HIS A 171 8.60 -17.52 2.99
CA HIS A 171 7.28 -17.45 2.36
C HIS A 171 7.31 -18.32 1.10
N THR A 172 7.11 -19.63 1.29
CA THR A 172 7.05 -20.58 0.17
C THR A 172 5.60 -20.89 -0.20
N LEU A 173 5.40 -21.30 -1.45
CA LEU A 173 4.10 -21.67 -1.99
C LEU A 173 3.58 -23.02 -1.44
N ARG A 174 4.34 -23.75 -0.62
CA ARG A 174 4.04 -25.16 -0.31
C ARG A 174 3.36 -25.43 1.04
N GLY A 175 2.82 -24.40 1.70
CA GLY A 175 2.00 -24.59 2.89
C GLY A 175 1.32 -23.29 3.32
N GLY A 176 0.06 -23.08 2.92
CA GLY A 176 -0.80 -21.94 3.33
C GLY A 176 -0.30 -20.52 2.97
N GLY A 177 0.95 -20.38 2.53
CA GLY A 177 1.59 -19.11 2.17
C GLY A 177 1.14 -18.56 0.81
N VAL A 178 0.58 -19.41 -0.05
CA VAL A 178 -0.01 -18.99 -1.33
C VAL A 178 -1.19 -18.08 -1.09
N GLU A 179 -2.15 -18.48 -0.24
CA GLU A 179 -3.30 -17.62 0.07
C GLU A 179 -2.86 -16.30 0.71
N ARG A 180 -1.80 -16.24 1.52
CA ARG A 180 -1.35 -14.99 2.17
C ARG A 180 -0.53 -14.08 1.27
N THR A 181 0.32 -14.66 0.40
CA THR A 181 1.11 -13.90 -0.58
C THR A 181 0.22 -13.43 -1.74
N PHE A 182 -0.73 -14.26 -2.19
CA PHE A 182 -1.75 -13.86 -3.16
C PHE A 182 -2.87 -13.03 -2.53
N PHE A 183 -3.21 -13.16 -1.23
CA PHE A 183 -4.09 -12.18 -0.55
C PHE A 183 -3.45 -10.81 -0.56
N SER A 184 -2.12 -10.70 -0.38
CA SER A 184 -1.45 -9.41 -0.51
C SER A 184 -1.58 -8.79 -1.90
N ALA A 185 -1.74 -9.59 -2.96
CA ALA A 185 -2.09 -9.12 -4.30
C ALA A 185 -3.61 -8.93 -4.51
N HIS A 186 -4.47 -9.72 -3.87
CA HIS A 186 -5.94 -9.69 -4.00
C HIS A 186 -6.63 -8.64 -3.11
N VAL A 187 -6.04 -8.24 -2.00
CA VAL A 187 -6.49 -7.10 -1.17
C VAL A 187 -6.47 -5.80 -1.98
N PHE A 188 -5.70 -5.76 -3.07
CA PHE A 188 -5.50 -4.57 -3.90
C PHE A 188 -6.66 -4.24 -4.85
N LEU A 189 -7.51 -5.21 -5.19
CA LEU A 189 -8.66 -4.96 -6.08
C LEU A 189 -9.93 -4.50 -5.31
N LEU A 190 -10.04 -4.84 -4.02
CA LEU A 190 -11.24 -4.56 -3.21
C LEU A 190 -11.37 -3.09 -2.77
N LEU A 191 -10.26 -2.39 -2.51
CA LEU A 191 -10.29 -0.95 -2.20
C LEU A 191 -10.67 -0.08 -3.42
N LEU A 192 -10.37 -0.55 -4.64
CA LEU A 192 -10.82 0.09 -5.89
C LEU A 192 -12.33 -0.12 -6.15
N GLN A 193 -12.93 -1.19 -5.62
CA GLN A 193 -14.37 -1.44 -5.76
C GLN A 193 -15.21 -0.69 -4.72
N ALA A 194 -14.75 -0.58 -3.47
CA ALA A 194 -15.48 0.15 -2.42
C ALA A 194 -15.62 1.66 -2.73
N THR A 195 -14.62 2.25 -3.36
CA THR A 195 -14.67 3.65 -3.85
C THR A 195 -15.56 3.82 -5.08
N ARG A 196 -15.63 2.82 -5.98
CA ARG A 196 -16.58 2.79 -7.10
C ARG A 196 -18.03 2.58 -6.67
N GLN A 197 -18.30 1.73 -5.66
CA GLN A 197 -19.67 1.46 -5.19
C GLN A 197 -20.32 2.67 -4.50
N ARG A 198 -19.55 3.49 -3.75
CA ARG A 198 -20.06 4.76 -3.18
C ARG A 198 -20.46 5.81 -4.23
N ARG A 199 -19.93 5.73 -5.46
CA ARG A 199 -20.34 6.63 -6.56
C ARG A 199 -21.65 6.21 -7.21
N ARG A 200 -21.98 4.91 -7.25
CA ARG A 200 -23.26 4.42 -7.80
C ARG A 200 -24.45 4.69 -6.86
N SER A 201 -24.25 4.65 -5.55
CA SER A 201 -25.33 4.88 -4.59
C SER A 201 -25.72 6.35 -4.39
N ARG A 202 -24.90 7.31 -4.84
CA ARG A 202 -25.19 8.76 -4.77
C ARG A 202 -25.80 9.35 -6.04
N ALA A 203 -25.93 8.56 -7.12
CA ALA A 203 -26.40 9.03 -8.42
C ALA A 203 -27.93 8.91 -8.63
N TRP A 204 -28.71 8.52 -7.62
CA TRP A 204 -30.18 8.55 -7.71
C TRP A 204 -30.74 9.73 -6.91
N SER A 205 -31.12 10.79 -7.64
CA SER A 205 -32.08 11.79 -7.19
C SER A 205 -33.25 11.74 -8.17
N PRO A 206 -34.47 11.37 -7.76
CA PRO A 206 -35.62 11.45 -8.65
C PRO A 206 -35.97 12.93 -8.85
N SER A 207 -35.69 13.45 -10.04
CA SER A 207 -36.11 14.78 -10.47
C SER A 207 -37.63 14.84 -10.64
N ARG A 208 -38.22 15.88 -10.03
CA ARG A 208 -39.57 16.45 -10.15
C ARG A 208 -40.44 15.95 -11.31
N ALA A 209 -41.66 15.54 -10.98
CA ALA A 209 -42.75 15.30 -11.93
C ALA A 209 -43.22 16.63 -12.59
N PRO A 210 -43.62 16.62 -13.86
CA PRO A 210 -44.10 17.80 -14.56
C PRO A 210 -45.53 18.17 -14.17
N SER A 211 -45.78 19.48 -14.07
CA SER A 211 -47.07 20.12 -13.83
C SER A 211 -48.07 19.81 -14.95
N SER A 212 -49.23 19.22 -14.62
CA SER A 212 -50.36 19.10 -15.53
C SER A 212 -51.26 20.33 -15.43
N THR A 213 -51.18 21.21 -16.42
CA THR A 213 -52.24 22.16 -16.76
C THR A 213 -53.44 21.39 -17.31
N LYS A 214 -54.62 21.59 -16.72
CA LYS A 214 -55.92 21.29 -17.35
C LYS A 214 -56.84 22.50 -17.19
N HIS A 215 -57.15 23.16 -18.31
CA HIS A 215 -58.27 24.07 -18.41
C HIS A 215 -59.39 23.43 -19.26
N ARG A 216 -60.58 23.39 -18.64
CA ARG A 216 -61.97 23.53 -19.13
C ARG A 216 -62.53 22.65 -20.28
N ALA A 217 -63.62 21.95 -19.95
CA ALA A 217 -64.99 22.00 -20.51
C ALA A 217 -65.79 20.87 -19.81
N GLY A 218 -67.07 20.90 -19.43
CA GLY A 218 -68.21 21.80 -19.52
C GLY A 218 -69.46 21.01 -19.01
N CYS A 219 -70.58 21.72 -18.88
CA CYS A 219 -71.97 21.25 -18.72
C CYS A 219 -72.56 20.90 -17.33
N CYS A 220 -73.72 21.55 -17.13
CA CYS A 220 -74.81 21.40 -16.16
C CYS A 220 -74.60 21.95 -14.75
#